data_AF-A0A8T4PGK0-F1
#
_entry.id   AF-A0A8T4PGK0-F1
#
_cell.length_a   1.000
_cell.length_b   1.000
_cell.length_c   1.000
_cell.angle_alpha   90.00
_cell.angle_beta   90.00
_cell.angle_gamma   90.00
#
_symmetry.space_group_name_H-M   'P 1'
#
loop_
_entity.id
_entity.type
_entity.pdbx_description
1 polymer ?
#
loop_
_entity_poly.entity_id
_entity_poly.type
_entity_poly.pdbx_seq_one_letter_code
_entity_poly.pdbx_strand_id
1 'polypeptide(L)' 'MFLLQCPKCKNRMKYQSKDIYLSGKRKKCVYCGFSISVNKAVVKKIQR' A
#
# COMPACT_ATOMS: atom_id res chain seq x y z
N MET A 1 -9.11 0.90 7.17
CA MET A 1 -7.63 0.82 7.15
C MET A 1 -7.22 -0.11 6.03
N PHE A 2 -6.22 0.23 5.23
CA PHE A 2 -5.85 -0.60 4.09
C PHE A 2 -4.56 -1.38 4.35
N LEU A 3 -4.43 -2.55 3.72
CA LEU A 3 -3.17 -3.29 3.68
C LEU A 3 -2.57 -3.17 2.28
N LEU A 4 -1.32 -2.75 2.24
CA LEU A 4 -0.50 -2.76 1.04
C LEU A 4 0.48 -3.92 1.15
N GLN A 5 0.55 -4.77 0.14
CA GLN A 5 1.56 -5.82 0.06
C GLN A 5 2.70 -5.36 -0.85
N CYS A 6 3.94 -5.52 -0.40
CA CYS A 6 5.09 -5.22 -1.21
C CYS A 6 5.31 -6.31 -2.27
N PRO A 7 5.39 -6.00 -3.57
CA PRO A 7 5.63 -7.01 -4.61
C PRO A 7 7.03 -7.63 -4.52
N LYS A 8 8.02 -6.87 -4.03
CA LYS A 8 9.42 -7.33 -3.90
C LYS A 8 9.62 -8.31 -2.73
N CYS A 9 9.28 -7.92 -1.50
CA CYS A 9 9.50 -8.74 -0.31
C CYS A 9 8.25 -9.45 0.21
N LYS A 10 7.09 -9.28 -0.44
CA LYS A 10 5.79 -9.87 -0.05
C LYS A 10 5.28 -9.50 1.35
N ASN A 11 6.01 -8.66 2.09
CA ASN A 11 5.57 -8.14 3.38
C ASN A 11 4.35 -7.25 3.26
N ARG A 12 3.44 -7.38 4.22
CA ARG A 12 2.23 -6.58 4.33
C ARG A 12 2.50 -5.40 5.25
N MET A 13 2.01 -4.24 4.86
CA MET A 13 2.16 -3.02 5.63
C MET A 13 0.85 -2.28 5.71
N LYS A 14 0.64 -1.67 6.87
CA LYS A 14 -0.51 -0.83 7.15
C LYS A 14 -0.40 0.43 6.30
N TYR A 15 -1.41 0.66 5.49
CA TYR A 15 -1.54 1.84 4.68
C TYR A 15 -2.78 2.62 5.12
N GLN A 16 -2.51 3.79 5.70
CA GLN A 16 -3.52 4.73 6.13
C GLN A 16 -3.41 5.95 5.21
N SER A 17 -4.31 6.01 4.22
CA SER A 17 -4.49 7.24 3.44
C SER A 17 -5.49 8.11 4.16
N LYS A 18 -5.17 9.39 4.33
CA LYS A 18 -6.14 10.41 4.72
C LYS A 18 -7.08 10.76 3.56
N ASP A 19 -6.62 10.60 2.33
CA ASP A 19 -7.37 10.88 1.11
C ASP A 19 -8.08 9.64 0.56
N ILE A 20 -9.27 9.86 0.01
CA ILE A 20 -10.08 8.88 -0.71
C ILE A 20 -9.40 8.50 -2.05
N TYR A 21 -8.61 9.42 -2.62
CA TYR A 21 -7.88 9.24 -3.86
C TYR A 21 -6.52 8.59 -3.61
N LEU A 22 -6.45 7.28 -3.87
CA LEU A 22 -5.24 6.48 -3.75
C LEU A 22 -4.39 6.46 -5.02
N SER A 23 -4.98 6.82 -6.17
CA SER A 23 -4.35 6.77 -7.49
C SER A 23 -3.16 7.74 -7.57
N GLY A 24 -1.99 7.22 -7.94
CA GLY A 24 -0.78 8.02 -8.18
C GLY A 24 0.11 8.24 -6.96
N LYS A 25 -0.31 7.82 -5.75
CA LYS A 25 0.56 7.91 -4.57
C LYS A 25 1.62 6.79 -4.60
N ARG A 26 2.88 7.13 -4.33
CA ARG A 26 3.96 6.15 -4.12
C ARG A 26 4.22 5.98 -2.63
N LYS A 27 4.35 4.73 -2.17
CA LYS A 27 4.66 4.35 -0.80
C LYS A 27 5.95 3.52 -0.81
N LYS A 28 6.93 3.93 0.00
CA LYS A 28 8.15 3.16 0.21
C LYS A 28 7.88 2.02 1.19
N CYS A 29 8.34 0.82 0.85
CA CYS A 29 8.30 -0.34 1.71
C CYS A 29 9.23 -0.13 2.91
N VAL A 30 8.71 -0.22 4.13
CA VAL A 30 9.48 -0.10 5.37
C VAL A 30 10.50 -1.23 5.58
N TYR A 31 10.32 -2.37 4.92
CA TYR A 31 11.19 -3.54 5.09
C TYR A 31 12.35 -3.60 4.10
N CYS A 32 12.09 -3.33 2.82
CA CYS A 32 13.10 -3.48 1.76
C CYS A 32 13.40 -2.18 1.00
N GLY A 33 12.79 -1.07 1.42
CA GLY A 33 12.99 0.24 0.79
C GLY A 33 12.41 0.38 -0.62
N PHE A 34 11.71 -0.63 -1.13
CA PHE A 34 11.14 -0.61 -2.47
C PHE A 34 9.96 0.37 -2.59
N SER A 35 9.98 1.22 -3.62
CA SER A 35 8.90 2.18 -3.88
C SER A 35 7.77 1.54 -4.67
N ILE A 36 6.57 1.53 -4.09
CA ILE A 36 5.38 0.90 -4.66
C ILE A 36 4.39 1.99 -5.04
N SER A 37 3.86 1.92 -6.27
CA SER A 37 2.70 2.72 -6.65
C SER A 37 1.46 2.15 -5.96
N VAL A 38 0.91 2.91 -5.03
CA VAL A 38 -0.38 2.62 -4.41
C VAL A 38 -1.43 2.81 -5.50
N ASN A 39 -2.05 1.72 -5.95
CA ASN A 39 -3.15 1.76 -6.89
C ASN A 39 -4.31 0.94 -6.31
N LYS A 40 -5.56 1.24 -6.69
CA LYS A 40 -6.76 0.56 -6.12
C LYS A 40 -6.65 -0.97 -6.15
N ALA A 41 -5.95 -1.54 -7.14
CA ALA A 41 -5.72 -2.98 -7.28
C ALA A 41 -4.78 -3.60 -6.22
N VAL A 42 -3.83 -2.84 -5.67
CA VAL A 42 -2.84 -3.33 -4.68
C VAL A 42 -3.34 -3.18 -3.24
N VAL A 43 -4.37 -2.36 -3.07
CA VAL A 43 -4.91 -1.97 -1.78
C VAL A 43 -6.12 -2.85 -1.48
N LYS A 44 -5.92 -3.97 -0.76
CA LYS A 44 -7.05 -4.72 -0.20
C LYS A 44 -7.64 -3.90 0.94
N LYS A 45 -8.85 -3.37 0.72
CA LYS A 45 -9.68 -2.80 1.79
C LYS A 45 -9.95 -3.94 2.76
N ILE A 46 -9.43 -3.84 3.99
CA ILE A 46 -9.93 -4.66 5.08
C ILE A 46 -11.35 -4.14 5.32
N GLN A 47 -12.35 -4.80 4.74
CA GLN A 47 -13.72 -4.70 5.25
C GLN A 47 -13.74 -5.49 6.54
N ARG A 48 -14.16 -4.83 7.62
CA ARG A 48 -14.30 -5.42 8.94
C ARG A 48 -15.65 -6.12 8.99
#